data_AF-A0A7W5D415-F1
#
_entry.id   AF-A0A7W5D415-F1
#
_cell.length_a   1.000
_cell.length_b   1.000
_cell.length_c   1.000
_cell.angle_alpha   90.00
_cell.angle_beta   90.00
_cell.angle_gamma   90.00
#
_symmetry.space_group_name_H-M   'P 1'
#
loop_
_entity.id
_entity.type
_entity.pdbx_description
1 polymer ?
#
loop_
_entity_poly.entity_id
_entity_poly.type
_entity_poly.pdbx_seq_one_letter_code
_entity_poly.pdbx_strand_id
1 'polypeptide(L)'
;MPGSSAFITSTRLNGEALPFGAEVTDSEGNNVGVVAQGGRIFARLKEDVRELQVNWGAAGKPETCRIDLSTLPARSAPEGNQIETFDITCLPSAVLAALNK
;
A
#
# COMPACT_ATOMS: atom_id res chain seq x y z
N MET A 1 -15.47 -5.07 12.80
CA MET A 1 -15.79 -5.10 11.35
C MET A 1 -14.80 -6.04 10.69
N PRO A 2 -15.23 -6.99 9.85
CA PRO A 2 -14.31 -7.88 9.16
C PRO A 2 -13.40 -7.04 8.26
N GLY A 3 -12.10 -7.32 8.33
CA GLY A 3 -11.10 -6.70 7.48
C GLY A 3 -10.20 -7.81 6.96
N SER A 4 -9.89 -7.76 5.67
CA SER A 4 -9.08 -8.74 4.96
C SER A 4 -7.60 -8.55 5.32
N SER A 5 -6.87 -9.66 5.46
CA SER A 5 -5.41 -9.61 5.48
C SER A 5 -4.89 -9.61 4.06
N ALA A 6 -4.05 -8.64 3.73
CA ALA A 6 -3.44 -8.50 2.43
C ALA A 6 -1.91 -8.59 2.55
N PHE A 7 -1.32 -9.33 1.62
CA PHE A 7 0.11 -9.42 1.39
C PHE A 7 0.44 -8.70 0.09
N ILE A 8 1.07 -7.53 0.17
CA ILE A 8 1.33 -6.71 -1.01
C ILE A 8 2.84 -6.67 -1.23
N THR A 9 3.32 -7.16 -2.37
CA THR A 9 4.68 -6.88 -2.81
C THR A 9 4.65 -5.61 -3.64
N SER A 10 5.46 -4.63 -3.26
CA SER A 10 5.51 -3.36 -3.97
C SER A 10 6.93 -2.87 -4.17
N THR A 11 7.17 -2.39 -5.38
CA THR A 11 8.42 -1.77 -5.80
C THR A 11 8.15 -0.31 -6.15
N ARG A 12 9.15 0.52 -5.93
CA ARG A 12 9.17 1.91 -6.39
C ARG A 12 9.19 1.94 -7.92
N LEU A 13 8.80 3.07 -8.51
CA LEU A 13 8.82 3.27 -9.96
C LEU A 13 10.21 3.05 -10.61
N ASN A 14 11.29 3.27 -9.86
CA ASN A 14 12.66 3.02 -10.29
C ASN A 14 13.07 1.53 -10.22
N GLY A 15 12.15 0.63 -9.83
CA GLY A 15 12.41 -0.80 -9.65
C GLY A 15 13.02 -1.19 -8.30
N GLU A 16 13.33 -0.22 -7.43
CA GLU A 16 13.84 -0.51 -6.10
C GLU A 16 12.75 -1.03 -5.16
N ALA A 17 13.14 -1.87 -4.20
CA ALA A 17 12.24 -2.28 -3.13
C ALA A 17 11.87 -1.10 -2.23
N LEU A 18 10.67 -1.14 -1.65
CA LEU A 18 10.30 -0.18 -0.61
C LEU A 18 11.21 -0.34 0.64
N PRO A 19 11.54 0.75 1.33
CA PRO A 19 12.39 0.69 2.52
C PRO A 19 11.76 -0.12 3.64
N PHE A 20 12.58 -0.94 4.30
CA PHE A 20 12.15 -1.64 5.50
C PHE A 20 11.74 -0.65 6.59
N GLY A 21 10.62 -0.92 7.25
CA GLY A 21 10.05 -0.06 8.29
C GLY A 21 9.26 1.13 7.76
N ALA A 22 9.07 1.26 6.44
CA ALA A 22 8.20 2.29 5.90
C ALA A 22 6.75 2.10 6.37
N GLU A 23 6.13 3.17 6.80
CA GLU A 23 4.78 3.17 7.34
C GLU A 23 3.75 3.09 6.22
N VAL A 24 2.73 2.25 6.37
CA VAL A 24 1.65 2.13 5.39
C VAL A 24 0.34 2.59 6.02
N THR A 25 -0.24 3.65 5.46
CA THR A 25 -1.50 4.24 5.91
C THR A 25 -2.58 4.12 4.84
N ASP A 26 -3.84 4.09 5.25
CA ASP A 26 -4.98 4.24 4.34
C ASP A 26 -5.24 5.73 4.00
N SER A 27 -6.27 5.99 3.18
CA SER A 27 -6.70 7.34 2.80
C SER A 27 -7.26 8.17 3.97
N GLU A 28 -7.64 7.54 5.08
CA GLU A 28 -8.07 8.21 6.31
C GLU A 28 -6.86 8.54 7.22
N GLY A 29 -5.66 8.10 6.85
CA GLY A 29 -4.44 8.27 7.65
C GLY A 29 -4.27 7.22 8.75
N ASN A 30 -5.10 6.15 8.76
CA ASN A 30 -4.92 5.07 9.72
C ASN A 30 -3.73 4.20 9.31
N ASN A 31 -2.86 3.86 10.25
CA ASN A 31 -1.85 2.85 10.02
C ASN A 31 -2.51 1.49 9.79
N VAL A 32 -2.26 0.89 8.63
CA VAL A 32 -2.79 -0.43 8.26
C VAL A 32 -1.70 -1.49 8.19
N GLY A 33 -0.43 -1.09 8.25
CA GLY A 33 0.71 -1.99 8.20
C GLY A 33 2.07 -1.29 8.08
N VAL A 34 3.09 -2.10 7.80
CA VAL A 34 4.48 -1.68 7.66
C VAL A 34 5.16 -2.47 6.53
N VAL A 35 6.11 -1.84 5.84
CA VAL A 35 6.96 -2.51 4.86
C VAL A 35 7.99 -3.38 5.57
N ALA A 36 7.95 -4.67 5.27
CA ALA A 36 8.94 -5.68 5.59
C ALA A 36 9.99 -5.82 4.47
N GLN A 37 10.96 -6.71 4.72
CA GLN A 37 12.08 -6.97 3.82
C GLN A 37 11.64 -7.35 2.40
N GLY A 38 12.35 -6.84 1.40
CA GLY A 38 12.06 -7.10 -0.02
C GLY A 38 10.87 -6.32 -0.58
N GLY A 39 10.48 -5.20 0.06
CA GLY A 39 9.35 -4.38 -0.40
C GLY A 39 7.99 -5.06 -0.16
N ARG A 40 7.93 -5.95 0.83
CA ARG A 40 6.73 -6.74 1.13
C ARG A 40 5.95 -6.05 2.24
N ILE A 41 4.64 -5.94 2.11
CA ILE A 41 3.75 -5.29 3.05
C ILE A 41 2.75 -6.31 3.54
N PHE A 42 2.61 -6.42 4.85
CA PHE A 42 1.48 -7.12 5.45
C PHE A 42 0.54 -6.07 6.03
N ALA A 43 -0.66 -5.95 5.44
CA ALA A 43 -1.63 -4.93 5.81
C ALA A 43 -2.97 -5.57 6.16
N ARG A 44 -3.68 -4.95 7.10
CA ARG A 44 -5.07 -5.30 7.41
C ARG A 44 -5.97 -4.21 6.86
N LEU A 45 -6.73 -4.56 5.82
CA LEU A 45 -7.51 -3.61 5.05
C LEU A 45 -8.99 -3.82 5.34
N LYS A 46 -9.71 -2.71 5.49
CA LYS A 46 -11.17 -2.73 5.40
C LYS A 46 -11.59 -2.84 3.93
N GLU A 47 -12.82 -3.25 3.68
CA GLU A 47 -13.35 -3.45 2.31
C GLU A 47 -13.42 -2.15 1.49
N ASP A 48 -13.48 -1.00 2.16
CA ASP A 48 -13.55 0.35 1.58
C ASP A 48 -12.17 0.95 1.25
N VAL A 49 -11.07 0.33 1.69
CA VAL A 49 -9.72 0.84 1.41
C VAL A 49 -9.35 0.61 -0.05
N ARG A 50 -9.35 1.68 -0.83
CA ARG A 50 -9.01 1.69 -2.27
C ARG A 50 -7.63 2.27 -2.58
N GLU A 51 -7.00 2.94 -1.62
CA GLU A 51 -5.68 3.55 -1.78
C GLU A 51 -4.87 3.32 -0.50
N LEU A 52 -3.58 3.03 -0.65
CA LEU A 52 -2.61 3.03 0.43
C LEU A 52 -1.50 4.01 0.15
N GLN A 53 -1.05 4.68 1.20
CA GLN A 53 0.08 5.57 1.17
C GLN A 53 1.23 4.97 1.97
N VAL A 54 2.39 4.85 1.35
CA VAL A 54 3.61 4.36 1.99
C VAL A 54 4.54 5.55 2.25
N ASN A 55 4.93 5.76 3.50
CA ASN A 55 5.72 6.90 3.94
C ASN A 55 7.00 6.43 4.65
N TRP A 56 8.15 6.92 4.22
CA TRP A 56 9.45 6.62 4.88
C TRP A 56 10.40 7.82 4.97
N GLY A 57 9.99 8.98 4.44
CA GLY A 57 10.80 10.18 4.52
C GLY A 57 10.87 10.76 5.93
N ALA A 58 11.96 11.49 6.19
CA ALA A 58 12.14 12.23 7.42
C ALA A 58 11.47 13.61 7.36
N ALA A 59 11.34 14.26 8.52
CA ALA A 59 10.87 15.64 8.62
C ALA A 59 11.71 16.57 7.71
N GLY A 60 11.04 17.23 6.75
CA GLY A 60 11.67 18.12 5.76
C GLY A 60 12.05 17.48 4.43
N LYS A 61 12.00 16.14 4.31
CA LYS A 61 12.13 15.40 3.04
C LYS A 61 11.15 14.23 3.03
N PRO A 62 9.83 14.49 2.95
CA PRO A 62 8.85 13.42 2.88
C PRO A 62 9.04 12.65 1.58
N GLU A 63 9.37 11.38 1.72
CA GLU A 63 9.36 10.42 0.64
C GLU A 63 8.16 9.52 0.86
N THR A 64 7.27 9.57 -0.12
CA THR A 64 5.99 8.89 -0.09
C THR A 64 5.64 8.38 -1.48
N CYS A 65 4.97 7.25 -1.52
CA CYS A 65 4.37 6.72 -2.73
C CYS A 65 2.99 6.15 -2.40
N ARG A 66 2.17 5.98 -3.44
CA ARG A 66 0.81 5.46 -3.31
C ARG A 66 0.66 4.17 -4.09
N ILE A 67 -0.11 3.26 -3.50
CA ILE A 67 -0.49 1.99 -4.08
C ILE A 67 -1.99 2.07 -4.34
N ASP A 68 -2.37 2.07 -5.61
CA ASP A 68 -3.77 2.06 -6.02
C ASP A 68 -4.30 0.62 -5.99
N LEU A 69 -5.39 0.45 -5.25
CA LEU A 69 -6.08 -0.81 -5.04
C LEU A 69 -7.49 -0.79 -5.64
N SER A 70 -7.90 0.30 -6.28
CA SER A 70 -9.22 0.46 -6.91
C SER A 70 -9.43 -0.50 -8.08
N THR A 71 -8.35 -0.89 -8.76
CA THR A 71 -8.34 -1.82 -9.88
C THR A 71 -8.46 -3.28 -9.45
N LEU A 72 -8.33 -3.57 -8.16
CA LEU A 72 -8.51 -4.91 -7.63
C LEU A 72 -10.00 -5.24 -7.53
N PRO A 73 -10.38 -6.52 -7.74
CA PRO A 73 -11.75 -6.96 -7.46
C PRO A 73 -12.12 -6.61 -6.02
N ALA A 74 -13.41 -6.36 -5.78
CA ALA A 74 -13.90 -6.04 -4.45
C ALA A 74 -13.41 -7.11 -3.46
N ARG A 75 -12.59 -6.69 -2.48
CA ARG A 75 -12.11 -7.55 -1.42
C ARG A 75 -13.31 -8.01 -0.64
N SER A 76 -13.70 -9.25 -0.87
CA SER A 76 -14.73 -9.89 -0.07
C SER A 76 -14.02 -10.38 1.18
N ALA A 77 -14.53 -10.08 2.38
CA ALA A 77 -14.07 -10.75 3.58
C ALA A 77 -14.11 -12.27 3.32
N PRO A 78 -12.95 -12.96 3.24
CA PRO A 78 -12.96 -14.35 2.83
C PRO A 78 -13.72 -15.17 3.88
N GLU A 79 -14.56 -16.10 3.43
CA GLU A 79 -15.02 -17.20 4.27
C GLU A 79 -13.80 -18.10 4.61
N GLY A 80 -12.96 -17.65 5.55
CA GLY A 80 -11.78 -18.39 5.99
C GLY A 80 -10.51 -17.53 6.12
N ASN A 81 -9.42 -18.20 6.51
CA ASN A 81 -8.13 -17.60 6.86
C ASN A 81 -7.28 -17.19 5.63
N GLN A 82 -7.91 -16.77 4.54
CA GLN A 82 -7.21 -16.45 3.29
C GLN A 82 -6.57 -15.06 3.37
N ILE A 83 -5.28 -15.01 3.01
CA ILE A 83 -4.51 -13.78 2.86
C ILE A 83 -4.46 -13.48 1.37
N GLU A 84 -5.01 -12.34 0.96
CA GLU A 84 -4.99 -11.90 -0.44
C GLU A 84 -3.59 -11.42 -0.80
N THR A 85 -3.01 -11.92 -1.89
CA THR A 85 -1.66 -11.53 -2.32
C THR A 85 -1.73 -10.66 -3.58
N PHE A 86 -1.01 -9.55 -3.58
CA PHE A 86 -0.99 -8.58 -4.68
C PHE A 86 0.45 -8.16 -4.99
N ASP A 87 0.76 -8.00 -6.27
CA ASP A 87 2.02 -7.41 -6.74
C ASP A 87 1.69 -6.11 -7.47
N ILE A 88 2.00 -4.97 -6.85
CA ILE A 88 1.59 -3.64 -7.34
C ILE A 88 2.73 -2.65 -7.20
N THR A 89 3.02 -1.89 -8.25
CA THR A 89 4.03 -0.83 -8.22
C THR A 89 3.55 0.36 -7.40
N CYS A 90 4.41 0.86 -6.51
CA CYS A 90 4.17 2.08 -5.76
C CYS A 90 4.52 3.29 -6.62
N LEU A 91 3.52 4.13 -6.90
CA LEU A 91 3.70 5.33 -7.71
C LEU A 91 4.00 6.53 -6.82
N PRO A 92 5.07 7.31 -7.09
CA PRO A 92 5.31 8.54 -6.36
C PRO A 92 4.13 9.49 -6.51
N SER A 93 3.78 10.22 -5.45
CA SER A 93 2.67 11.20 -5.50
C SER A 93 2.84 12.24 -6.61
N ALA A 94 4.08 12.60 -6.96
CA ALA A 94 4.40 13.48 -8.07
C ALA A 94 4.02 12.91 -9.45
N VAL A 95 4.12 11.59 -9.64
CA VAL A 95 3.76 10.91 -10.89
C VAL A 95 2.25 10.78 -11.02
N LEU A 96 1.56 10.46 -9.92
CA LEU A 96 0.09 10.43 -9.89
C LEU A 96 -0.51 11.81 -10.18
N ALA A 97 0.11 12.89 -9.72
CA ALA A 97 -0.31 14.25 -10.07
C ALA A 97 -0.15 14.56 -11.57
N ALA A 98 0.77 13.87 -12.27
CA ALA A 98 1.00 14.04 -13.70
C ALA A 98 0.11 13.15 -14.58
N LEU A 99 -0.36 12.00 -14.06
CA LEU A 99 -1.24 11.07 -14.79
C LEU A 99 -2.73 11.48 -14.79
N ASN A 100 -3.14 12.34 -13.84
CA ASN A 100 -4.51 12.86 -13.76
C ASN A 100 -4.70 14.18 -14.55
N LYS A 101 -3.92 14.42 -15.61
CA LYS A 101 -3.95 15.67 -16.40
C LYS A 101 -4.26 15.42 -17.86
#